data_AF-A0A7C2TFH3-F1
#
_entry.id   AF-A0A7C2TFH3-F1
#
_cell.length_a   1.000
_cell.length_b   1.000
_cell.length_c   1.000
_cell.angle_alpha   90.00
_cell.angle_beta   90.00
_cell.angle_gamma   90.00
#
_symmetry.space_group_name_H-M   'P 1'
#
loop_
_entity.id
_entity.type
_entity.pdbx_description
1 polymer ?
#
loop_
_entity_poly.entity_id
_entity_poly.type
_entity_poly.pdbx_seq_one_letter_code
_entity_poly.pdbx_strand_id
1 'polypeptide(L)'
;MYLDLLAYKERKGLTNLIILPDTPRKVLKGARYTLVADEAVVKPRSFAERSLLQEAVTNILRKYVDALYRHRRERWEASEALVYRPLDESDPNLSFNRGVMREKPSPAYVIKVRRSEKQLVEAIQQLVADAKRLYQQENASLPRIYFDRHLYLPLLLEQADKMQASPPPLKPSEAQFVRDLKACWEQEKDKTLRDKEVFLLRNLSRGSGIGFFEERGFYPDFILWILDEASQRIVFIEPHGLLHAKAYIHDEKARLHERLPELAREIGRRSKRQDIALDSYIISATSFDDLRQRYDDGTWDREKSAQKHILFQERSPQYDYVMKLFEGQLTRAST
;
A
#
# COMPACT_ATOMS: atom_id res chain seq x y z
N MET A 1 -19.36 23.41 21.84
CA MET A 1 -18.04 23.20 21.21
C MET A 1 -17.08 22.34 22.04
N TYR A 2 -16.61 22.75 23.23
CA TYR A 2 -15.67 21.95 24.03
C TYR A 2 -16.22 20.54 24.35
N LEU A 3 -17.45 20.48 24.87
CA LEU A 3 -18.15 19.22 25.14
C LEU A 3 -18.36 18.39 23.86
N ASP A 4 -18.63 19.03 22.72
CA ASP A 4 -18.79 18.33 21.43
C ASP A 4 -17.48 17.68 20.96
N LEU A 5 -16.34 18.26 21.29
CA LEU A 5 -15.02 17.68 21.02
C LEU A 5 -14.71 16.53 21.97
N LEU A 6 -15.08 16.62 23.25
CA LEU A 6 -14.95 15.50 24.18
C LEU A 6 -15.81 14.30 23.74
N ALA A 7 -17.06 14.56 23.34
CA ALA A 7 -17.93 13.51 22.79
C ALA A 7 -17.38 12.95 21.47
N TYR A 8 -16.78 13.79 20.62
CA TYR A 8 -16.13 13.33 19.38
C TYR A 8 -14.92 12.44 19.67
N LYS A 9 -14.05 12.85 20.59
CA LYS A 9 -12.90 12.07 21.07
C LYS A 9 -13.34 10.68 21.55
N GLU A 10 -14.40 10.62 22.35
CA GLU A 10 -14.93 9.37 22.90
C GLU A 10 -15.45 8.44 21.79
N ARG A 11 -16.27 8.96 20.87
CA ARG A 11 -16.75 8.18 19.72
C ARG A 11 -15.63 7.64 18.82
N LYS A 12 -14.49 8.32 18.78
CA LYS A 12 -13.30 7.92 18.03
C LYS A 12 -12.36 7.01 18.82
N GLY A 13 -12.63 6.76 20.10
CA GLY A 13 -11.78 5.92 20.96
C GLY A 13 -10.40 6.53 21.24
N LEU A 14 -10.24 7.85 21.17
CA LEU A 14 -8.93 8.53 21.30
C LEU A 14 -8.53 8.68 22.78
N THR A 15 -8.41 7.58 23.51
CA THR A 15 -8.29 7.57 24.98
C THR A 15 -7.09 8.35 25.52
N ASN A 16 -5.98 8.38 24.78
CA ASN A 16 -4.73 9.08 25.06
C ASN A 16 -4.70 10.57 24.62
N LEU A 17 -5.79 11.11 24.06
CA LEU A 17 -5.89 12.54 23.72
C LEU A 17 -6.48 13.36 24.88
N ILE A 18 -5.75 14.38 25.33
CA ILE A 18 -6.22 15.31 26.37
C ILE A 18 -6.65 16.63 25.73
N ILE A 19 -7.90 17.03 25.96
CA ILE A 19 -8.46 18.32 25.49
C ILE A 19 -8.80 19.18 26.71
N LEU A 20 -8.06 20.27 26.89
CA LEU A 20 -8.34 21.26 27.93
C LEU A 20 -9.44 22.22 27.47
N PRO A 21 -10.26 22.79 28.39
CA PRO A 21 -11.37 23.69 28.04
C PRO A 21 -10.99 24.87 27.14
N ASP A 22 -9.81 25.46 27.34
CA ASP A 22 -9.33 26.61 26.56
C ASP A 22 -8.66 26.25 25.22
N THR A 23 -8.28 24.99 25.03
CA THR A 23 -7.53 24.55 23.84
C THR A 23 -8.27 24.85 22.54
N PRO A 24 -9.59 24.59 22.38
CA PRO A 24 -10.30 24.88 21.14
C PRO A 24 -10.22 26.35 20.74
N ARG A 25 -10.31 27.26 21.72
CA ARG A 25 -10.19 28.71 21.48
C ARG A 25 -8.79 29.09 21.04
N LYS A 26 -7.75 28.52 21.69
CA LYS A 26 -6.34 28.76 21.33
C LYS A 26 -6.04 28.27 19.91
N VAL A 27 -6.51 27.07 19.55
CA VAL A 27 -6.37 26.50 18.21
C VAL A 27 -6.99 27.41 17.16
N LEU A 28 -8.24 27.86 17.34
CA LEU A 28 -8.90 28.74 16.38
C LEU A 28 -8.20 30.09 16.22
N LYS A 29 -7.68 30.67 17.31
CA LYS A 29 -6.91 31.93 17.23
C LYS A 29 -5.61 31.79 16.45
N GLY A 30 -4.95 30.63 16.53
CA GLY A 30 -3.67 30.37 15.85
C GLY A 30 -3.82 29.71 14.48
N ALA A 31 -5.00 29.21 14.12
CA ALA A 31 -5.22 28.47 12.89
C ALA A 31 -5.21 29.40 11.67
N ARG A 32 -4.36 29.08 10.68
CA ARG A 32 -4.47 29.61 9.32
C ARG A 32 -5.35 28.65 8.53
N TYR A 33 -6.64 28.93 8.47
CA TYR A 33 -7.63 28.08 7.81
C TYR A 33 -8.52 28.93 6.90
N THR A 34 -8.70 28.47 5.65
CA THR A 34 -9.64 29.09 4.71
C THR A 34 -10.95 28.30 4.71
N LEU A 35 -12.03 28.94 5.12
CA LEU A 35 -13.38 28.36 5.05
C LEU A 35 -14.09 28.93 3.82
N VAL A 36 -14.52 28.04 2.92
CA VAL A 36 -15.46 28.37 1.85
C VAL A 36 -16.86 28.05 2.38
N ALA A 37 -17.68 29.07 2.62
CA ALA A 37 -19.03 28.95 3.15
C ALA A 37 -19.86 30.18 2.78
N ASP A 38 -21.19 30.06 2.86
CA ASP A 38 -22.11 31.18 2.67
C ASP A 38 -21.91 32.27 3.72
N GLU A 39 -22.26 33.51 3.38
CA GLU A 39 -22.09 34.66 4.28
C GLU A 39 -22.81 34.46 5.62
N ALA A 40 -23.97 33.82 5.61
CA ALA A 40 -24.75 33.51 6.81
C ALA A 40 -24.01 32.62 7.83
N VAL A 41 -23.07 31.79 7.36
CA VAL A 41 -22.25 30.92 8.23
C VAL A 41 -21.16 31.72 8.94
N VAL A 42 -20.55 32.69 8.25
CA VAL A 42 -19.39 33.45 8.75
C VAL A 42 -19.77 34.76 9.43
N LYS A 43 -20.92 35.33 9.08
CA LYS A 43 -21.47 36.58 9.65
C LYS A 43 -22.93 36.37 10.08
N PRO A 44 -23.19 35.54 11.10
CA PRO A 44 -24.55 35.25 11.54
C PRO A 44 -25.23 36.52 12.06
N ARG A 45 -26.41 36.83 11.52
CA ARG A 45 -27.25 37.98 11.91
C ARG A 45 -28.42 37.59 12.82
N SER A 46 -28.70 36.28 12.93
CA SER A 46 -29.76 35.73 13.78
C SER A 46 -29.23 34.68 14.75
N PHE A 47 -30.03 34.34 15.78
CA PHE A 47 -29.69 33.26 16.70
C PHE A 47 -29.64 31.89 16.02
N ALA A 48 -30.51 31.65 15.03
CA ALA A 48 -30.50 30.42 14.24
C ALA A 48 -29.22 30.29 13.41
N GLU A 49 -28.76 31.38 12.78
CA GLU A 49 -27.50 31.39 12.02
C GLU A 49 -26.26 31.18 12.90
N ARG A 50 -26.30 31.55 14.20
CA ARG A 50 -25.20 31.24 15.12
C ARG A 50 -24.95 29.74 15.25
N SER A 51 -25.99 28.92 15.13
CA SER A 51 -25.84 27.45 15.11
C SER A 51 -25.01 26.98 13.92
N LEU A 52 -25.16 27.61 12.75
CA LEU A 52 -24.37 27.30 11.55
C LEU A 52 -22.89 27.64 11.76
N LEU A 53 -22.60 28.80 12.34
CA LEU A 53 -21.23 29.17 12.71
C LEU A 53 -20.65 28.15 13.72
N GLN A 54 -21.41 27.81 14.76
CA GLN A 54 -20.96 26.84 15.75
C GLN A 54 -20.68 25.47 15.12
N GLU A 55 -21.51 25.00 14.20
CA GLU A 55 -21.31 23.75 13.48
C GLU A 55 -20.06 23.81 12.60
N ALA A 56 -19.89 24.87 11.81
CA ALA A 56 -18.72 25.07 10.96
C ALA A 56 -17.43 25.04 11.79
N VAL A 57 -17.39 25.78 12.89
CA VAL A 57 -16.23 25.86 13.78
C VAL A 57 -15.98 24.50 14.47
N THR A 58 -17.03 23.80 14.88
CA THR A 58 -16.93 22.44 15.46
C THR A 58 -16.34 21.47 14.45
N ASN A 59 -16.76 21.52 13.18
CA ASN A 59 -16.22 20.67 12.12
C ASN A 59 -14.75 21.00 11.81
N ILE A 60 -14.36 22.28 11.82
CA ILE A 60 -12.94 22.68 11.70
C ILE A 60 -12.10 22.08 12.83
N LEU A 61 -12.58 22.19 14.08
CA LEU A 61 -11.88 21.65 15.23
C LEU A 61 -11.80 20.12 15.21
N ARG A 62 -12.85 19.42 14.77
CA ARG A 62 -12.82 17.96 14.58
C ARG A 62 -11.75 17.55 13.56
N LYS A 63 -11.72 18.22 12.40
CA LYS A 63 -10.68 18.00 11.38
C LYS A 63 -9.27 18.28 11.92
N TYR A 64 -9.12 19.32 12.75
CA TYR A 64 -7.85 19.62 13.40
C TYR A 64 -7.45 18.51 14.38
N VAL A 65 -8.38 18.02 15.21
CA VAL A 65 -8.14 16.92 16.15
C VAL A 65 -7.70 15.66 15.41
N ASP A 66 -8.40 15.28 14.34
CA ASP A 66 -8.03 14.14 13.51
C ASP A 66 -6.61 14.32 12.95
N ALA A 67 -6.32 15.46 12.30
CA ALA A 67 -5.01 15.74 11.72
C ALA A 67 -3.87 15.77 12.75
N LEU A 68 -4.11 16.36 13.94
CA LEU A 68 -3.13 16.41 15.03
C LEU A 68 -2.85 15.00 15.55
N TYR A 69 -3.91 14.25 15.85
CA TYR A 69 -3.81 12.90 16.38
C TYR A 69 -3.08 11.99 15.40
N ARG A 70 -3.45 12.03 14.12
CA ARG A 70 -2.74 11.36 13.02
C ARG A 70 -1.26 11.63 13.05
N HIS A 71 -0.88 12.91 12.96
CA HIS A 71 0.52 13.29 12.86
C HIS A 71 1.31 12.84 14.09
N ARG A 72 0.71 12.88 15.28
CA ARG A 72 1.36 12.41 16.52
C ARG A 72 1.53 10.89 16.53
N ARG A 73 0.51 10.16 16.11
CA ARG A 73 0.54 8.71 16.03
C ARG A 73 1.54 8.22 14.98
N GLU A 74 1.48 8.74 13.76
CA GLU A 74 2.43 8.40 12.68
C GLU A 74 3.87 8.68 13.10
N ARG A 75 4.11 9.83 13.77
CA ARG A 75 5.43 10.15 14.30
C ARG A 75 5.88 9.14 15.35
N TRP A 76 5.01 8.75 16.27
CA TRP A 76 5.34 7.77 17.31
C TRP A 76 5.57 6.37 16.72
N GLU A 77 4.76 5.94 15.76
CA GLU A 77 4.97 4.66 15.07
C GLU A 77 6.31 4.64 14.33
N ALA A 78 6.62 5.73 13.61
CA ALA A 78 7.88 5.89 12.92
C ALA A 78 9.09 6.02 13.86
N SER A 79 8.97 6.72 14.99
CA SER A 79 10.10 7.01 15.88
C SER A 79 10.33 5.95 16.97
N GLU A 80 9.27 5.31 17.47
CA GLU A 80 9.32 4.42 18.65
C GLU A 80 8.91 2.97 18.36
N ALA A 81 7.99 2.72 17.41
CA ALA A 81 7.36 1.40 17.28
C ALA A 81 7.96 0.51 16.17
N LEU A 82 8.32 1.10 15.02
CA LEU A 82 8.77 0.32 13.86
C LEU A 82 10.20 -0.21 14.05
N VAL A 83 10.33 -1.53 13.98
CA VAL A 83 11.58 -2.29 14.07
C VAL A 83 11.62 -3.39 13.01
N TYR A 84 12.82 -3.74 12.56
CA TYR A 84 13.03 -4.93 11.73
C TYR A 84 12.93 -6.18 12.59
N ARG A 85 12.19 -7.17 12.09
CA ARG A 85 12.08 -8.49 12.70
C ARG A 85 12.28 -9.57 11.63
N PRO A 86 12.86 -10.73 11.98
CA PRO A 86 12.83 -11.89 11.10
C PRO A 86 11.38 -12.24 10.75
N LEU A 87 11.15 -12.57 9.47
CA LEU A 87 9.88 -13.12 9.01
C LEU A 87 9.93 -14.65 9.18
N ASP A 88 8.96 -15.20 9.91
CA ASP A 88 8.81 -16.65 10.09
C ASP A 88 7.36 -17.10 9.83
N GLU A 89 7.13 -18.41 9.86
CA GLU A 89 5.83 -19.03 9.58
C GLU A 89 4.69 -18.62 10.54
N SER A 90 5.03 -18.02 11.69
CA SER A 90 4.05 -17.55 12.66
C SER A 90 3.56 -16.13 12.38
N ASP A 91 4.14 -15.44 11.39
CA ASP A 91 3.80 -14.05 11.08
C ASP A 91 2.30 -13.89 10.73
N PRO A 92 1.63 -12.87 11.28
CA PRO A 92 0.23 -12.56 10.96
C PRO A 92 -0.07 -12.38 9.46
N ASN A 93 0.90 -11.98 8.64
CA ASN A 93 0.74 -11.89 7.19
C ASN A 93 0.72 -13.28 6.53
N LEU A 94 1.45 -14.25 7.06
CA LEU A 94 1.49 -15.61 6.50
C LEU A 94 0.36 -16.50 7.06
N SER A 95 -0.36 -16.04 8.09
CA SER A 95 -1.41 -16.80 8.78
C SER A 95 -2.85 -16.39 8.45
N PHE A 96 -3.09 -15.94 7.23
CA PHE A 96 -4.43 -15.53 6.76
C PHE A 96 -5.47 -16.66 6.83
N ASN A 97 -6.68 -16.31 7.27
CA ASN A 97 -7.83 -17.21 7.46
C ASN A 97 -7.54 -18.46 8.32
N ARG A 98 -6.52 -18.41 9.18
CA ARG A 98 -6.21 -19.51 10.10
C ARG A 98 -7.41 -19.76 11.01
N GLY A 99 -7.79 -21.03 11.15
CA GLY A 99 -8.92 -21.43 11.99
C GLY A 99 -10.30 -21.40 11.31
N VAL A 100 -10.39 -21.01 10.03
CA VAL A 100 -11.61 -21.22 9.24
C VAL A 100 -11.93 -22.71 9.12
N MET A 101 -10.90 -23.56 9.02
CA MET A 101 -11.02 -25.02 9.14
C MET A 101 -10.66 -25.46 10.55
N ARG A 102 -11.67 -25.86 11.33
CA ARG A 102 -11.51 -26.28 12.74
C ARG A 102 -10.59 -27.49 12.91
N GLU A 103 -10.61 -28.40 11.93
CA GLU A 103 -9.85 -29.65 11.96
C GLU A 103 -8.36 -29.47 11.66
N LYS A 104 -7.99 -28.38 10.96
CA LYS A 104 -6.60 -28.06 10.61
C LYS A 104 -6.39 -26.55 10.58
N PRO A 105 -5.89 -25.93 11.67
CA PRO A 105 -5.67 -24.50 11.75
C PRO A 105 -4.38 -24.11 11.01
N SER A 106 -4.39 -24.22 9.68
CA SER A 106 -3.37 -23.72 8.77
C SER A 106 -3.87 -22.48 8.01
N PRO A 107 -2.98 -21.67 7.44
CA PRO A 107 -3.36 -20.62 6.50
C PRO A 107 -4.12 -21.22 5.32
N ALA A 108 -5.16 -20.56 4.84
CA ALA A 108 -6.02 -21.09 3.79
C ALA A 108 -6.62 -19.99 2.91
N TYR A 109 -6.76 -20.28 1.61
CA TYR A 109 -7.60 -19.48 0.74
C TYR A 109 -9.06 -19.78 1.01
N VAL A 110 -9.87 -18.74 1.20
CA VAL A 110 -11.32 -18.87 1.28
C VAL A 110 -11.92 -18.36 -0.02
N ILE A 111 -12.52 -19.25 -0.80
CA ILE A 111 -13.18 -18.90 -2.06
C ILE A 111 -14.69 -19.04 -1.88
N LYS A 112 -15.42 -17.96 -2.17
CA LYS A 112 -16.89 -17.93 -2.23
C LYS A 112 -17.32 -17.84 -3.69
N VAL A 113 -18.02 -18.86 -4.15
CA VAL A 113 -18.51 -18.97 -5.53
C VAL A 113 -20.02 -18.89 -5.55
N ARG A 114 -20.60 -18.22 -6.54
CA ARG A 114 -22.07 -18.22 -6.73
C ARG A 114 -22.53 -19.65 -7.04
N ARG A 115 -23.63 -20.10 -6.44
CA ARG A 115 -24.19 -21.45 -6.68
C ARG A 115 -24.51 -21.73 -8.16
N SER A 116 -24.73 -20.69 -8.96
CA SER A 116 -24.96 -20.79 -10.40
C SER A 116 -23.72 -21.23 -11.19
N GLU A 117 -22.51 -20.99 -10.69
CA GLU A 117 -21.24 -21.26 -11.38
C GLU A 117 -20.81 -22.73 -11.20
N LYS A 118 -21.65 -23.68 -11.64
CA LYS A 118 -21.42 -25.13 -11.45
C LYS A 118 -20.06 -25.60 -11.97
N GLN A 119 -19.67 -25.14 -13.16
CA GLN A 119 -18.38 -25.48 -13.77
C GLN A 119 -17.18 -25.01 -12.93
N LEU A 120 -17.28 -23.83 -12.31
CA LEU A 120 -16.22 -23.32 -11.43
C LEU A 120 -16.13 -24.14 -10.14
N VAL A 121 -17.27 -24.53 -9.57
CA VAL A 121 -17.31 -25.41 -8.39
C VAL A 121 -16.66 -26.76 -8.69
N GLU A 122 -17.00 -27.39 -9.81
CA GLU A 122 -16.41 -28.67 -10.24
C GLU A 122 -14.90 -28.53 -10.47
N ALA A 123 -14.46 -27.46 -11.15
CA ALA A 123 -13.04 -27.19 -11.38
C ALA A 123 -12.25 -27.00 -10.07
N ILE A 124 -12.84 -26.29 -9.09
CA ILE A 124 -12.22 -26.12 -7.76
C ILE A 124 -12.14 -27.47 -7.03
N GLN A 125 -13.20 -28.28 -7.07
CA GLN A 125 -13.21 -29.60 -6.44
C GLN A 125 -12.13 -30.52 -7.02
N GLN A 126 -11.93 -30.51 -8.34
CA GLN A 126 -10.86 -31.26 -8.99
C GLN A 126 -9.46 -30.76 -8.58
N LEU A 127 -9.27 -29.45 -8.45
CA LEU A 127 -7.99 -28.88 -8.00
C LEU A 127 -7.69 -29.19 -6.53
N VAL A 128 -8.70 -29.28 -5.67
CA VAL A 128 -8.53 -29.71 -4.28
C VAL A 128 -8.12 -31.18 -4.20
N ALA A 129 -8.68 -32.03 -5.06
CA ALA A 129 -8.33 -33.45 -5.14
C ALA A 129 -6.90 -33.67 -5.67
N ASP A 130 -6.41 -32.81 -6.56
CA ASP A 130 -5.04 -32.83 -7.09
C ASP A 130 -4.34 -31.47 -6.89
N ALA A 131 -3.98 -31.20 -5.63
CA ALA A 131 -3.38 -29.93 -5.22
C ALA A 131 -2.04 -29.63 -5.93
N LYS A 132 -1.33 -30.63 -6.46
CA LYS A 132 -0.08 -30.41 -7.20
C LYS A 132 -0.31 -29.57 -8.46
N ARG A 133 -1.48 -29.70 -9.10
CA ARG A 133 -1.86 -28.91 -10.28
C ARG A 133 -2.00 -27.41 -9.99
N LEU A 134 -2.17 -27.01 -8.73
CA LEU A 134 -2.18 -25.59 -8.37
C LEU A 134 -0.83 -24.92 -8.64
N TYR A 135 0.26 -25.68 -8.54
CA TYR A 135 1.63 -25.18 -8.69
C TYR A 135 2.25 -25.47 -10.06
N GLN A 136 1.64 -26.36 -10.86
CA GLN A 136 2.24 -26.85 -12.11
C GLN A 136 1.54 -26.34 -13.37
N GLN A 137 0.27 -25.95 -13.26
CA GLN A 137 -0.55 -25.58 -14.41
C GLN A 137 -1.35 -24.32 -14.10
N GLU A 138 -1.40 -23.37 -15.02
CA GLU A 138 -2.33 -22.23 -14.99
C GLU A 138 -3.48 -22.57 -15.95
N ASN A 139 -4.75 -22.33 -15.56
CA ASN A 139 -5.90 -22.65 -16.42
C ASN A 139 -7.00 -21.59 -16.32
N ALA A 140 -7.89 -21.56 -17.33
CA ALA A 140 -8.95 -20.56 -17.41
C ALA A 140 -10.09 -20.77 -16.40
N SER A 141 -10.26 -21.99 -15.90
CA SER A 141 -11.33 -22.32 -14.95
C SER A 141 -11.10 -21.66 -13.60
N LEU A 142 -9.88 -21.72 -13.05
CA LEU A 142 -9.45 -20.95 -11.89
C LEU A 142 -8.12 -20.24 -12.23
N PRO A 143 -8.19 -19.07 -12.88
CA PRO A 143 -7.03 -18.30 -13.31
C PRO A 143 -6.17 -17.93 -12.12
N ARG A 144 -4.87 -18.22 -12.25
CA ARG A 144 -3.88 -18.05 -11.21
C ARG A 144 -2.51 -17.86 -11.81
N ILE A 145 -1.59 -17.33 -11.04
CA ILE A 145 -0.16 -17.28 -11.35
C ILE A 145 0.60 -18.14 -10.34
N TYR A 146 1.49 -18.99 -10.83
CA TYR A 146 2.50 -19.64 -10.01
C TYR A 146 3.86 -18.94 -10.18
N PHE A 147 4.44 -18.47 -9.08
CA PHE A 147 5.79 -17.90 -9.04
C PHE A 147 6.48 -18.36 -7.75
N ASP A 148 7.44 -19.28 -7.85
CA ASP A 148 8.11 -19.93 -6.72
C ASP A 148 8.81 -18.97 -5.74
N ARG A 149 9.09 -17.73 -6.19
CA ARG A 149 9.61 -16.63 -5.36
C ARG A 149 8.54 -15.84 -4.62
N HIS A 150 7.26 -16.15 -4.80
CA HIS A 150 6.17 -15.50 -4.10
C HIS A 150 5.81 -16.27 -2.82
N LEU A 151 5.67 -15.57 -1.68
CA LEU A 151 5.34 -16.21 -0.38
C LEU A 151 3.87 -16.63 -0.23
N TYR A 152 3.02 -16.25 -1.18
CA TYR A 152 1.62 -16.67 -1.29
C TYR A 152 1.46 -17.44 -2.58
N LEU A 153 1.18 -18.74 -2.48
CA LEU A 153 1.01 -19.60 -3.64
C LEU A 153 -0.25 -20.45 -3.54
N PRO A 154 -1.05 -20.54 -4.62
CA PRO A 154 -0.96 -19.78 -5.87
C PRO A 154 -1.59 -18.37 -5.77
N LEU A 155 -1.24 -17.47 -6.69
CA LEU A 155 -1.85 -16.14 -6.78
C LEU A 155 -3.12 -16.18 -7.63
N LEU A 156 -4.30 -16.11 -7.01
CA LEU A 156 -5.57 -16.09 -7.73
C LEU A 156 -5.73 -14.78 -8.51
N LEU A 157 -6.34 -14.84 -9.69
CA LEU A 157 -6.66 -13.66 -10.49
C LEU A 157 -8.13 -13.32 -10.39
N GLU A 158 -8.44 -12.04 -10.49
CA GLU A 158 -9.82 -11.57 -10.50
C GLU A 158 -10.57 -12.15 -11.70
N GLN A 159 -11.64 -12.89 -11.40
CA GLN A 159 -12.66 -13.26 -12.37
C GLN A 159 -13.90 -12.45 -12.04
N ALA A 160 -14.22 -11.47 -12.88
CA ALA A 160 -15.37 -10.59 -12.76
C ALA A 160 -16.58 -11.33 -12.17
N ASP A 161 -17.18 -10.80 -11.11
CA ASP A 161 -18.45 -11.22 -10.47
C ASP A 161 -18.71 -12.71 -10.14
N LYS A 162 -17.86 -13.64 -10.57
CA LYS A 162 -18.05 -15.09 -10.46
C LYS A 162 -17.63 -15.63 -9.09
N MET A 163 -16.63 -15.01 -8.48
CA MET A 163 -16.08 -15.44 -7.20
C MET A 163 -15.55 -14.29 -6.35
N GLN A 164 -15.55 -14.49 -5.04
CA GLN A 164 -14.79 -13.68 -4.08
C GLN A 164 -13.76 -14.57 -3.41
N ALA A 165 -12.58 -14.03 -3.12
CA ALA A 165 -11.54 -14.77 -2.39
C ALA A 165 -10.92 -13.95 -1.26
N SER A 166 -10.42 -14.65 -0.25
CA SER A 166 -9.53 -14.13 0.80
C SER A 166 -8.28 -15.01 0.84
N PRO A 167 -7.06 -14.46 0.62
CA PRO A 167 -6.75 -13.10 0.20
C PRO A 167 -7.42 -12.67 -1.12
N PRO A 168 -7.61 -11.36 -1.36
CA PRO A 168 -8.22 -10.87 -2.59
C PRO A 168 -7.45 -11.31 -3.85
N PRO A 169 -8.14 -11.71 -4.93
CA PRO A 169 -7.50 -11.99 -6.21
C PRO A 169 -6.79 -10.76 -6.78
N LEU A 170 -5.76 -10.97 -7.60
CA LEU A 170 -5.01 -9.90 -8.26
C LEU A 170 -5.86 -9.23 -9.34
N LYS A 171 -5.83 -7.90 -9.35
CA LYS A 171 -6.36 -7.07 -10.45
C LYS A 171 -5.48 -7.20 -11.71
N PRO A 172 -5.95 -6.74 -12.88
CA PRO A 172 -5.17 -6.83 -14.12
C PRO A 172 -3.76 -6.23 -14.05
N SER A 173 -3.59 -5.02 -13.48
CA SER A 173 -2.28 -4.36 -13.34
C SER A 173 -1.35 -5.12 -12.39
N GLU A 174 -1.88 -5.61 -11.27
CA GLU A 174 -1.16 -6.43 -10.29
C GLU A 174 -0.71 -7.77 -10.92
N ALA A 175 -1.61 -8.43 -11.65
CA ALA A 175 -1.33 -9.68 -12.33
C ALA A 175 -0.26 -9.51 -13.41
N GLN A 176 -0.31 -8.41 -14.18
CA GLN A 176 0.69 -8.09 -15.17
C GLN A 176 2.06 -7.86 -14.51
N PHE A 177 2.12 -7.14 -13.40
CA PHE A 177 3.36 -6.93 -12.64
C PHE A 177 4.00 -8.26 -12.21
N VAL A 178 3.22 -9.17 -11.63
CA VAL A 178 3.73 -10.48 -11.20
C VAL A 178 4.24 -11.30 -12.39
N ARG A 179 3.54 -11.29 -13.53
CA ARG A 179 4.00 -12.00 -14.75
C ARG A 179 5.30 -11.42 -15.27
N ASP A 180 5.41 -10.10 -15.32
CA ASP A 180 6.60 -9.41 -15.78
C ASP A 180 7.80 -9.67 -14.89
N LEU A 181 7.61 -9.60 -13.57
CA LEU A 181 8.64 -9.92 -12.58
C LEU A 181 9.09 -11.37 -12.71
N LYS A 182 8.16 -12.32 -12.82
CA LYS A 182 8.46 -13.74 -13.05
C LYS A 182 9.28 -13.93 -14.33
N ALA A 183 8.86 -13.33 -15.44
CA ALA A 183 9.57 -13.46 -16.71
C ALA A 183 10.97 -12.82 -16.67
N CYS A 184 11.13 -11.67 -16.01
CA CYS A 184 12.43 -11.04 -15.76
C CYS A 184 13.33 -11.95 -14.91
N TRP A 185 12.81 -12.49 -13.80
CA TRP A 185 13.55 -13.41 -12.93
C TRP A 185 14.07 -14.63 -13.72
N GLU A 186 13.22 -15.30 -14.49
CA GLU A 186 13.65 -16.47 -15.28
C GLU A 186 14.74 -16.13 -16.30
N GLN A 187 14.74 -14.91 -16.84
CA GLN A 187 15.73 -14.44 -17.82
C GLN A 187 17.06 -14.05 -17.15
N GLU A 188 17.02 -13.52 -15.93
CA GLU A 188 18.16 -12.83 -15.30
C GLU A 188 18.74 -13.54 -14.07
N LYS A 189 18.06 -14.55 -13.51
CA LYS A 189 18.49 -15.32 -12.33
C LYS A 189 19.87 -15.96 -12.45
N ASP A 190 20.32 -16.27 -13.65
CA ASP A 190 21.66 -16.86 -13.90
C ASP A 190 22.66 -15.81 -14.45
N LYS A 191 22.23 -14.55 -14.60
CA LYS A 191 22.98 -13.43 -15.19
C LYS A 191 23.14 -12.30 -14.16
N THR A 192 22.40 -11.21 -14.33
CA THR A 192 22.49 -9.98 -13.52
C THR A 192 21.97 -10.19 -12.09
N LEU A 193 21.16 -11.22 -11.85
CA LEU A 193 20.59 -11.54 -10.54
C LEU A 193 21.17 -12.83 -9.92
N ARG A 194 22.31 -13.33 -10.42
CA ARG A 194 22.92 -14.60 -9.96
C ARG A 194 23.15 -14.66 -8.45
N ASP A 195 23.67 -13.57 -7.89
CA ASP A 195 24.05 -13.49 -6.48
C ASP A 195 22.96 -12.79 -5.66
N LYS A 196 21.72 -12.77 -6.18
CA LYS A 196 20.56 -12.14 -5.55
C LYS A 196 19.53 -13.19 -5.18
N GLU A 197 18.97 -13.06 -3.99
CA GLU A 197 17.71 -13.72 -3.65
C GLU A 197 16.57 -12.72 -3.80
N VAL A 198 15.55 -13.09 -4.54
CA VAL A 198 14.38 -12.24 -4.80
C VAL A 198 13.15 -12.95 -4.28
N PHE A 199 12.37 -12.24 -3.45
CA PHE A 199 11.09 -12.69 -2.95
C PHE A 199 10.02 -11.62 -3.16
N LEU A 200 8.80 -12.04 -3.47
CA LEU A 200 7.66 -11.15 -3.58
C LEU A 200 6.59 -11.56 -2.55
N LEU A 201 6.05 -10.56 -1.86
CA LEU A 201 4.99 -10.76 -0.86
C LEU A 201 3.79 -9.90 -1.21
N ARG A 202 2.59 -10.42 -0.94
CA ARG A 202 1.40 -9.58 -0.83
C ARG A 202 1.45 -8.81 0.48
N ASN A 203 1.06 -7.54 0.42
CA ASN A 203 0.87 -6.72 1.60
C ASN A 203 -0.63 -6.73 1.97
N LEU A 204 -1.03 -7.61 2.88
CA LEU A 204 -2.44 -7.72 3.25
C LEU A 204 -2.88 -6.49 4.06
N SER A 205 -3.73 -5.65 3.47
CA SER A 205 -4.27 -4.46 4.15
C SER A 205 -5.00 -4.81 5.47
N ARG A 206 -5.07 -3.84 6.40
CA ARG A 206 -5.83 -3.89 7.67
C ARG A 206 -5.53 -5.10 8.58
N GLY A 207 -4.74 -4.85 9.61
CA GLY A 207 -4.49 -5.79 10.72
C GLY A 207 -3.08 -6.37 10.74
N SER A 208 -2.55 -6.74 9.56
CA SER A 208 -1.25 -7.42 9.44
C SER A 208 -0.25 -6.75 8.49
N GLY A 209 -0.72 -6.04 7.46
CA GLY A 209 0.16 -5.44 6.45
C GLY A 209 0.84 -4.14 6.88
N ILE A 210 1.86 -3.77 6.12
CA ILE A 210 2.62 -2.54 6.29
C ILE A 210 1.88 -1.41 5.59
N GLY A 211 1.27 -0.54 6.38
CA GLY A 211 0.60 0.66 5.92
C GLY A 211 1.47 1.90 6.03
N PHE A 212 1.23 2.85 5.13
CA PHE A 212 1.73 4.21 5.22
C PHE A 212 0.54 5.16 5.24
N PHE A 213 0.70 6.30 5.92
CA PHE A 213 -0.34 7.32 6.01
C PHE A 213 -1.66 6.72 6.54
N GLU A 214 -1.65 6.08 7.71
CA GLU A 214 -2.70 5.14 8.16
C GLU A 214 -4.15 5.65 8.05
N GLU A 215 -4.42 6.95 8.24
CA GLU A 215 -5.79 7.47 8.08
C GLU A 215 -6.27 7.55 6.62
N ARG A 216 -5.35 7.54 5.65
CA ARG A 216 -5.68 7.38 4.22
C ARG A 216 -5.59 5.93 3.77
N GLY A 217 -5.09 5.04 4.62
CA GLY A 217 -5.01 3.61 4.39
C GLY A 217 -4.25 3.25 3.13
N PHE A 218 -3.06 3.85 2.91
CA PHE A 218 -2.23 3.45 1.80
C PHE A 218 -1.41 2.21 2.17
N TYR A 219 -1.75 1.08 1.54
CA TYR A 219 -1.05 -0.18 1.66
C TYR A 219 -0.59 -0.56 0.27
N PRO A 220 0.70 -0.37 -0.08
CA PRO A 220 1.24 -0.80 -1.36
C PRO A 220 0.92 -2.27 -1.61
N ASP A 221 0.43 -2.64 -2.79
CA ASP A 221 -0.05 -4.00 -3.10
C ASP A 221 0.98 -5.12 -2.82
N PHE A 222 2.26 -4.84 -3.04
CA PHE A 222 3.34 -5.82 -2.87
C PHE A 222 4.54 -5.27 -2.10
N ILE A 223 5.28 -6.20 -1.51
CA ILE A 223 6.62 -5.98 -0.95
C ILE A 223 7.59 -6.87 -1.73
N LEU A 224 8.46 -6.25 -2.52
CA LEU A 224 9.57 -6.90 -3.21
C LEU A 224 10.78 -6.88 -2.29
N TRP A 225 11.26 -8.05 -1.90
CA TRP A 225 12.41 -8.22 -1.03
C TRP A 225 13.58 -8.78 -1.83
N ILE A 226 14.67 -8.02 -1.88
CA ILE A 226 15.87 -8.35 -2.64
C ILE A 226 17.01 -8.45 -1.65
N LEU A 227 17.69 -9.58 -1.62
CA LEU A 227 18.84 -9.82 -0.76
C LEU A 227 20.08 -10.04 -1.63
N ASP A 228 21.21 -9.58 -1.12
CA ASP A 228 22.55 -10.02 -1.52
C ASP A 228 23.37 -10.39 -0.27
N GLU A 229 24.63 -10.76 -0.45
CA GLU A 229 25.49 -11.22 0.65
C GLU A 229 25.63 -10.20 1.78
N ALA A 230 25.57 -8.90 1.48
CA ALA A 230 25.89 -7.84 2.43
C ALA A 230 24.69 -6.99 2.84
N SER A 231 23.60 -7.03 2.07
CA SER A 231 22.51 -6.07 2.20
C SER A 231 21.15 -6.62 1.76
N GLN A 232 20.10 -5.94 2.22
CA GLN A 232 18.73 -6.19 1.83
C GLN A 232 18.09 -4.90 1.34
N ARG A 233 17.22 -5.01 0.35
CA ARG A 233 16.36 -3.92 -0.12
C ARG A 233 14.93 -4.39 -0.09
N ILE A 234 14.10 -3.63 0.61
CA ILE A 234 12.66 -3.85 0.70
C ILE A 234 12.00 -2.74 -0.11
N VAL A 235 11.34 -3.12 -1.20
CA VAL A 235 10.71 -2.19 -2.14
C VAL A 235 9.20 -2.38 -2.10
N PHE A 236 8.48 -1.34 -1.70
CA PHE A 236 7.03 -1.31 -1.72
C PHE A 236 6.52 -0.99 -3.13
N ILE A 237 5.74 -1.88 -3.73
CA ILE A 237 5.29 -1.77 -5.13
C ILE A 237 3.77 -1.60 -5.18
N GLU A 238 3.32 -0.58 -5.91
CA GLU A 238 1.90 -0.28 -6.11
C GLU A 238 1.57 -0.18 -7.62
N PRO A 239 1.07 -1.25 -8.25
CA PRO A 239 0.58 -1.22 -9.63
C PRO A 239 -0.76 -0.49 -9.77
N HIS A 240 -0.74 0.79 -10.15
CA HIS A 240 -1.92 1.67 -10.10
C HIS A 240 -2.12 2.52 -11.35
N GLY A 241 -3.37 2.80 -11.70
CA GLY A 241 -3.70 3.79 -12.74
C GLY A 241 -3.59 5.20 -12.18
N LEU A 242 -2.82 6.08 -12.85
CA LEU A 242 -2.55 7.44 -12.36
C LEU A 242 -3.39 8.53 -13.04
N LEU A 243 -4.33 8.18 -13.92
CA LEU A 243 -5.13 9.15 -14.69
C LEU A 243 -5.89 10.17 -13.83
N HIS A 244 -6.30 9.79 -12.60
CA HIS A 244 -7.01 10.65 -11.66
C HIS A 244 -6.17 10.98 -10.41
N ALA A 245 -4.87 10.72 -10.46
CA ALA A 245 -3.96 11.05 -9.38
C ALA A 245 -3.82 12.58 -9.24
N LYS A 246 -3.46 13.02 -8.04
CA LYS A 246 -3.17 14.43 -7.79
C LYS A 246 -1.82 14.78 -8.43
N ALA A 247 -1.58 16.06 -8.70
CA ALA A 247 -0.24 16.52 -9.04
C ALA A 247 0.79 16.01 -8.01
N TYR A 248 1.99 15.65 -8.47
CA TYR A 248 3.01 14.96 -7.68
C TYR A 248 3.26 15.61 -6.32
N ILE A 249 3.34 16.95 -6.27
CA ILE A 249 3.55 17.73 -5.04
C ILE A 249 2.50 17.46 -3.94
N HIS A 250 1.30 17.02 -4.33
CA HIS A 250 0.16 16.69 -3.47
C HIS A 250 -0.13 15.19 -3.43
N ASP A 251 0.68 14.36 -4.10
CA ASP A 251 0.56 12.91 -4.13
C ASP A 251 1.52 12.27 -3.12
N GLU A 252 1.03 12.13 -1.89
CA GLU A 252 1.77 11.49 -0.80
C GLU A 252 2.17 10.04 -1.11
N LYS A 253 1.41 9.32 -1.97
CA LYS A 253 1.73 7.94 -2.35
C LYS A 253 2.95 7.91 -3.26
N ALA A 254 2.95 8.73 -4.32
CA ALA A 254 4.08 8.85 -5.23
C ALA A 254 5.34 9.34 -4.51
N ARG A 255 5.17 10.23 -3.53
CA ARG A 255 6.24 10.80 -2.71
C ARG A 255 6.69 9.91 -1.55
N LEU A 256 6.15 8.69 -1.38
CA LEU A 256 6.55 7.80 -0.29
C LEU A 256 8.06 7.51 -0.32
N HIS A 257 8.63 7.33 -1.50
CA HIS A 257 10.06 7.04 -1.68
C HIS A 257 10.97 8.14 -1.09
N GLU A 258 10.51 9.40 -1.06
CA GLU A 258 11.27 10.51 -0.49
C GLU A 258 11.45 10.36 1.04
N ARG A 259 10.52 9.67 1.71
CA ARG A 259 10.50 9.49 3.18
C ARG A 259 11.19 8.22 3.63
N LEU A 260 11.17 7.17 2.82
CA LEU A 260 11.65 5.84 3.18
C LEU A 260 13.13 5.78 3.57
N PRO A 261 14.07 6.53 2.96
CA PRO A 261 15.49 6.51 3.38
C PRO A 261 15.73 7.06 4.79
N GLU A 262 14.97 8.05 5.24
CA GLU A 262 15.04 8.53 6.62
C GLU A 262 14.43 7.51 7.58
N LEU A 263 13.26 6.98 7.24
CA LEU A 263 12.61 5.93 8.02
C LEU A 263 13.49 4.68 8.17
N ALA A 264 14.15 4.24 7.10
CA ALA A 264 15.09 3.11 7.12
C ALA A 264 16.24 3.33 8.11
N ARG A 265 16.81 4.54 8.13
CA ARG A 265 17.87 4.91 9.09
C ARG A 265 17.38 4.88 10.53
N GLU A 266 16.17 5.38 10.78
CA GLU A 266 15.57 5.37 12.11
C GLU A 266 15.28 3.94 12.60
N ILE A 267 14.60 3.12 11.77
CA ILE A 267 14.31 1.71 12.07
C ILE A 267 15.63 0.94 12.26
N GLY A 268 16.62 1.21 11.41
CA GLY A 268 17.92 0.56 11.46
C GLY A 268 18.69 0.83 12.76
N ARG A 269 18.68 2.07 13.26
CA ARG A 269 19.26 2.40 14.58
C ARG A 269 18.59 1.62 15.71
N ARG A 270 17.26 1.55 15.72
CA ARG A 270 16.50 0.82 16.75
C ARG A 270 16.72 -0.69 16.69
N SER A 271 16.81 -1.22 15.47
CA SER A 271 16.93 -2.66 15.22
C SER A 271 18.37 -3.15 15.17
N LYS A 272 19.35 -2.23 15.28
CA LYS A 272 20.78 -2.50 15.10
C LYS A 272 21.09 -3.16 13.74
N ARG A 273 20.42 -2.70 12.68
CA ARG A 273 20.58 -3.16 11.30
C ARG A 273 20.82 -1.96 10.38
N GLN A 274 21.94 -1.95 9.67
CA GLN A 274 22.28 -0.86 8.72
C GLN A 274 22.37 -1.35 7.28
N ASP A 275 22.19 -2.66 7.10
CA ASP A 275 22.24 -3.40 5.84
C ASP A 275 20.90 -3.37 5.08
N ILE A 276 19.85 -2.75 5.64
CA ILE A 276 18.51 -2.73 5.04
C ILE A 276 18.18 -1.35 4.47
N ALA A 277 17.86 -1.30 3.17
CA ALA A 277 17.32 -0.13 2.49
C ALA A 277 15.80 -0.29 2.25
N LEU A 278 15.06 0.81 2.40
CA LEU A 278 13.64 0.89 2.06
C LEU A 278 13.43 1.77 0.84
N ASP A 279 12.55 1.34 -0.05
CA ASP A 279 12.19 2.09 -1.25
C ASP A 279 10.73 1.83 -1.66
N SER A 280 10.18 2.62 -2.56
CA SER A 280 8.84 2.40 -3.10
C SER A 280 8.72 2.87 -4.54
N TYR A 281 7.94 2.16 -5.35
CA TYR A 281 7.60 2.57 -6.70
C TYR A 281 6.09 2.49 -6.95
N ILE A 282 5.59 3.49 -7.69
CA ILE A 282 4.31 3.38 -8.36
C ILE A 282 4.56 2.80 -9.75
N ILE A 283 3.91 1.69 -10.07
CA ILE A 283 3.93 1.11 -11.41
C ILE A 283 2.65 1.55 -12.12
N SER A 284 2.76 2.59 -12.94
CA SER A 284 1.65 3.18 -13.67
C SER A 284 1.10 2.21 -14.70
N ALA A 285 -0.15 1.81 -14.51
CA ALA A 285 -0.95 1.13 -15.54
C ALA A 285 -1.48 2.12 -16.61
N THR A 286 -1.38 3.42 -16.36
CA THR A 286 -1.64 4.47 -17.36
C THR A 286 -0.39 4.66 -18.20
N SER A 287 -0.55 4.71 -19.53
CA SER A 287 0.56 4.93 -20.46
C SER A 287 1.26 6.26 -20.17
N PHE A 288 2.54 6.37 -20.52
CA PHE A 288 3.26 7.63 -20.36
C PHE A 288 2.68 8.76 -21.19
N ASP A 289 2.26 8.49 -22.43
CA ASP A 289 1.71 9.51 -23.32
C ASP A 289 0.41 10.09 -22.76
N ASP A 290 -0.43 9.26 -22.15
CA ASP A 290 -1.66 9.72 -21.48
C ASP A 290 -1.36 10.44 -20.17
N LEU A 291 -0.44 9.91 -19.36
CA LEU A 291 -0.14 10.47 -18.05
C LEU A 291 0.53 11.84 -18.17
N ARG A 292 1.50 11.98 -19.08
CA ARG A 292 2.24 13.22 -19.30
C ARG A 292 1.32 14.39 -19.65
N GLN A 293 0.22 14.17 -20.35
CA GLN A 293 -0.71 15.25 -20.71
C GLN A 293 -1.47 15.81 -19.50
N ARG A 294 -1.54 15.08 -18.39
CA ARG A 294 -2.47 15.34 -17.29
C ARG A 294 -1.82 15.41 -15.91
N TYR A 295 -0.60 14.93 -15.78
CA TYR A 295 0.10 14.82 -14.50
C TYR A 295 1.12 15.93 -14.31
N ASP A 296 1.04 16.58 -13.15
CA ASP A 296 1.87 17.72 -12.77
C ASP A 296 1.80 18.88 -13.78
N ASP A 297 2.92 19.33 -14.33
CA ASP A 297 3.01 20.41 -15.33
C ASP A 297 3.11 19.90 -16.79
N GLY A 298 3.04 18.58 -16.98
CA GLY A 298 3.17 17.90 -18.27
C GLY A 298 4.55 17.98 -18.96
N THR A 299 5.55 18.49 -18.25
CA THR A 299 6.93 18.61 -18.77
C THR A 299 7.74 17.33 -18.59
N TRP A 300 7.21 16.34 -17.88
CA TRP A 300 7.98 15.18 -17.46
C TRP A 300 8.24 14.22 -18.61
N ASP A 301 9.49 13.79 -18.74
CA ASP A 301 9.86 12.64 -19.54
C ASP A 301 9.86 11.36 -18.68
N ARG A 302 10.15 10.22 -19.31
CA ARG A 302 10.20 8.93 -18.62
C ARG A 302 11.30 8.88 -17.57
N GLU A 303 12.42 9.56 -17.82
CA GLU A 303 13.56 9.58 -16.90
C GLU A 303 13.25 10.40 -15.65
N LYS A 304 12.68 11.60 -15.80
CA LYS A 304 12.17 12.42 -14.70
C LYS A 304 11.10 11.66 -13.90
N SER A 305 10.24 10.90 -14.56
CA SER A 305 9.25 10.04 -13.89
C SER A 305 9.94 8.93 -13.07
N ALA A 306 10.95 8.27 -13.64
CA ALA A 306 11.73 7.24 -12.95
C ALA A 306 12.51 7.79 -11.74
N GLN A 307 13.07 9.00 -11.84
CA GLN A 307 13.70 9.71 -10.71
C GLN A 307 12.71 10.04 -9.58
N LYS A 308 11.41 10.10 -9.90
CA LYS A 308 10.32 10.26 -8.93
C LYS A 308 9.67 8.93 -8.56
N HIS A 309 10.31 7.82 -8.92
CA HIS A 309 9.91 6.44 -8.63
C HIS A 309 8.51 6.12 -9.17
N ILE A 310 8.17 6.73 -10.30
CA ILE A 310 7.00 6.40 -11.11
C ILE A 310 7.52 5.73 -12.38
N LEU A 311 7.22 4.44 -12.51
CA LEU A 311 7.58 3.65 -13.68
C LEU A 311 6.32 3.25 -14.45
N PHE A 312 6.42 3.17 -15.77
CA PHE A 312 5.31 2.76 -16.63
C PHE A 312 5.36 1.25 -16.86
N GLN A 313 4.21 0.57 -16.81
CA GLN A 313 4.10 -0.88 -16.98
C GLN A 313 4.32 -1.31 -18.45
N GLU A 314 5.53 -1.08 -18.96
CA GLU A 314 5.94 -1.28 -20.35
C GLU A 314 7.28 -2.01 -20.40
N ARG A 315 7.39 -3.03 -21.27
CA ARG A 315 8.64 -3.78 -21.49
C ARG A 315 8.98 -3.84 -22.97
N SER A 316 10.15 -3.32 -23.31
CA SER A 316 10.74 -3.31 -24.65
C SER A 316 12.27 -3.37 -24.52
N PRO A 317 13.01 -3.65 -25.61
CA PRO A 317 14.48 -3.61 -25.56
C PRO A 317 15.06 -2.26 -25.13
N GLN A 318 14.31 -1.15 -25.30
CA GLN A 318 14.74 0.20 -24.93
C GLN A 318 14.27 0.63 -23.53
N TYR A 319 13.29 -0.06 -22.96
CA TYR A 319 12.71 0.29 -21.66
C TYR A 319 12.11 -0.95 -21.00
N ASP A 320 12.67 -1.38 -19.86
CA ASP A 320 12.10 -2.44 -19.03
C ASP A 320 11.95 -1.93 -17.60
N TYR A 321 10.72 -1.64 -17.21
CA TYR A 321 10.42 -1.12 -15.88
C TYR A 321 10.79 -2.08 -14.75
N VAL A 322 10.77 -3.40 -14.99
CA VAL A 322 11.14 -4.38 -13.98
C VAL A 322 12.64 -4.34 -13.74
N MET A 323 13.45 -4.21 -14.79
CA MET A 323 14.90 -4.04 -14.65
C MET A 323 15.25 -2.78 -13.85
N LYS A 324 14.50 -1.69 -14.03
CA LYS A 324 14.66 -0.46 -13.23
C LYS A 324 14.48 -0.66 -11.73
N LEU A 325 13.62 -1.61 -11.31
CA LEU A 325 13.49 -1.97 -9.90
C LEU A 325 14.79 -2.55 -9.33
N PHE A 326 15.62 -3.19 -10.16
CA PHE A 326 16.91 -3.76 -9.77
C PHE A 326 18.10 -2.81 -9.96
N GLU A 327 17.98 -1.74 -10.77
CA GLU A 327 19.06 -0.77 -11.07
C GLU A 327 19.67 -0.10 -9.82
N GLY A 328 18.87 0.16 -8.78
CA GLY A 328 19.35 0.71 -7.50
C GLY A 328 20.36 -0.18 -6.75
N GLN A 329 20.56 -1.44 -7.19
CA GLN A 329 21.59 -2.34 -6.68
C GLN A 329 22.79 -2.52 -7.63
N LEU A 330 22.64 -2.23 -8.93
CA LEU A 330 23.71 -2.39 -9.92
C LEU A 330 24.84 -1.36 -9.75
N THR A 331 24.53 -0.21 -9.17
CA THR A 331 25.51 0.87 -8.92
C THR A 331 26.39 0.63 -7.69
N ARG A 332 26.02 -0.26 -6.76
CA ARG A 332 26.83 -0.58 -5.57
C ARG A 332 27.80 -1.76 -5.75
N ALA A 333 27.67 -2.54 -6.83
CA ALA A 333 28.61 -3.60 -7.17
C ALA A 333 29.87 -3.07 -7.91
N SER A 334 29.93 -1.77 -8.22
CA SER A 334 31.00 -1.13 -9.01
C SER A 334 31.81 -0.08 -8.24
N THR A 335 31.70 -0.03 -6.91
CA THR A 335 32.49 0.82 -6.01
C THR A 335 32.88 0.02 -4.79
#